data_AF-A0A940WQD9-F1
#
_entry.id   AF-A0A940WQD9-F1
#
_cell.length_a   1.000
_cell.length_b   1.000
_cell.length_c   1.000
_cell.angle_alpha   90.00
_cell.angle_beta   90.00
_cell.angle_gamma   90.00
#
_symmetry.space_group_name_H-M   'P 1'
#
loop_
_entity.id
_entity.type
_entity.pdbx_description
1 polymer ?
#
loop_
_entity_poly.entity_id
_entity_poly.type
_entity_poly.pdbx_seq_one_letter_code
_entity_poly.pdbx_strand_id
1 'polypeptide(L)'
;MSVEFLTDEQAASYGKFNEEPTRPELERIFFVDDEDRKLIAKPRGDHSRLGFALQMCTLRYIGRFLPDDPLDVPWVVVEHLATQLGIEDSRA
;
A
#
# COMPACT_ATOMS: atom_id res chain seq x y z
N MET A 1 -27.35 -15.41 18.04
CA MET A 1 -27.67 -14.58 16.86
C MET A 1 -26.42 -13.79 16.52
N SER A 2 -25.95 -13.88 15.26
CA SER A 2 -24.95 -12.96 14.72
C SER A 2 -25.65 -11.63 14.45
N VAL A 3 -25.15 -10.55 15.05
CA VAL A 3 -25.60 -9.20 14.70
C VAL A 3 -24.73 -8.78 13.53
N GLU A 4 -25.32 -8.48 12.38
CA GLU A 4 -24.61 -7.79 11.31
C GLU A 4 -24.35 -6.36 11.76
N PHE A 5 -23.10 -6.09 12.14
CA PHE A 5 -22.67 -4.78 12.63
C PHE A 5 -22.39 -3.79 11.49
N LEU A 6 -22.13 -4.29 10.29
CA LEU A 6 -21.85 -3.50 9.09
C LEU A 6 -22.99 -3.65 8.09
N THR A 7 -23.33 -2.56 7.42
CA THR A 7 -24.14 -2.59 6.19
C THR A 7 -23.35 -3.25 5.05
N ASP A 8 -24.05 -3.71 4.02
CA ASP A 8 -23.42 -4.29 2.82
C ASP A 8 -22.38 -3.35 2.20
N GLU A 9 -22.67 -2.05 2.18
CA GLU A 9 -21.76 -1.02 1.67
C GLU A 9 -20.50 -0.92 2.55
N GLN A 10 -20.67 -0.85 3.88
CA GLN A 10 -19.53 -0.83 4.81
C GLN A 10 -18.70 -2.10 4.73
N ALA A 11 -19.33 -3.26 4.57
CA ALA A 11 -18.63 -4.53 4.39
C ALA A 11 -17.85 -4.57 3.07
N ALA A 12 -18.42 -4.03 1.98
CA ALA A 12 -17.78 -3.98 0.67
C ALA A 12 -16.56 -3.02 0.63
N SER A 13 -16.62 -1.92 1.40
CA SER A 13 -15.57 -0.92 1.55
C SER A 13 -14.52 -1.27 2.61
N TYR A 14 -14.82 -2.19 3.52
CA TYR A 14 -13.90 -2.55 4.60
C TYR A 14 -12.63 -3.20 4.04
N GLY A 15 -11.48 -2.66 4.44
CA GLY A 15 -10.19 -3.26 4.10
C GLY A 15 -9.73 -2.99 2.66
N LYS A 16 -10.20 -1.90 2.04
CA LYS A 16 -9.82 -1.44 0.70
C LYS A 16 -9.43 0.04 0.71
N PHE A 17 -8.79 0.49 -0.36
CA PHE A 17 -8.61 1.90 -0.64
C PHE A 17 -9.89 2.48 -1.22
N ASN A 18 -10.71 3.11 -0.38
CA ASN A 18 -11.94 3.75 -0.84
C ASN A 18 -11.68 5.13 -1.47
N GLU A 19 -10.56 5.76 -1.12
CA GLU A 19 -10.14 7.08 -1.59
C GLU A 19 -8.61 7.12 -1.75
N GLU A 20 -8.12 8.12 -2.48
CA GLU A 20 -6.68 8.39 -2.56
C GLU A 20 -6.15 8.91 -1.22
N PRO A 21 -5.02 8.39 -0.70
CA PRO A 21 -4.41 8.94 0.50
C PRO A 21 -4.06 10.41 0.34
N THR A 22 -4.39 11.20 1.35
CA THR A 22 -4.07 12.62 1.39
C THR A 22 -2.55 12.83 1.47
N ARG A 23 -2.07 14.02 1.10
CA ARG A 23 -0.64 14.36 1.19
C ARG A 23 -0.03 14.09 2.58
N PRO A 24 -0.65 14.48 3.71
CA PRO A 24 -0.13 14.15 5.03
C PRO A 24 -0.07 12.64 5.33
N GLU A 25 -0.99 11.86 4.76
CA GLU A 25 -0.94 10.39 4.88
C GLU A 25 0.18 9.80 4.05
N LEU A 26 0.42 10.29 2.83
CA LEU A 26 1.58 9.91 2.00
C LEU A 26 2.89 10.19 2.75
N GLU A 27 3.05 11.41 3.28
CA GLU A 27 4.26 11.84 3.96
C GLU A 27 4.49 11.15 5.32
N ARG A 28 3.46 10.56 5.94
CA ARG A 28 3.56 9.93 7.26
C ARG A 28 3.49 8.40 7.25
N ILE A 29 2.56 7.84 6.48
CA ILE A 29 2.27 6.39 6.49
C ILE A 29 3.06 5.70 5.38
N PHE A 30 3.15 6.34 4.21
CA PHE A 30 3.85 5.83 3.03
C PHE A 30 5.30 6.33 2.93
N PHE A 31 5.82 6.94 4.00
CA PHE A 31 7.24 7.27 4.08
C PHE A 31 8.07 6.01 4.34
N VAL A 32 9.12 5.85 3.54
CA VAL A 32 10.05 4.73 3.59
C VAL A 32 11.29 5.15 4.39
N ASP A 33 11.26 4.82 5.68
CA ASP A 33 12.36 5.09 6.61
C ASP A 33 13.54 4.12 6.44
N ASP A 34 14.58 4.30 7.24
CA ASP A 34 15.81 3.50 7.13
C ASP A 34 15.62 2.01 7.46
N GLU A 35 14.68 1.65 8.33
CA GLU A 35 14.38 0.24 8.63
C GLU A 35 13.56 -0.40 7.52
N ASP A 36 12.58 0.34 6.98
CA ASP A 36 11.83 -0.06 5.80
C ASP A 36 12.79 -0.33 4.62
N ARG A 37 13.78 0.54 4.39
CA ARG A 37 14.80 0.35 3.34
C ARG A 37 15.58 -0.95 3.50
N LYS A 38 15.93 -1.34 4.72
CA LYS A 38 16.63 -2.62 4.97
C LYS A 38 15.77 -3.82 4.62
N LEU A 39 14.46 -3.75 4.85
CA LEU A 39 13.53 -4.83 4.48
C LEU A 39 13.30 -4.85 2.97
N ILE A 40 13.05 -3.68 2.37
CA ILE A 40 12.81 -3.50 0.93
C ILE A 40 14.05 -3.83 0.10
N ALA A 41 15.27 -3.80 0.68
CA ALA A 41 16.48 -4.23 -0.03
C ALA A 41 16.65 -5.76 -0.14
N LYS A 42 15.83 -6.57 0.56
CA LYS A 42 15.95 -8.04 0.54
C LYS A 42 15.45 -8.68 -0.77
N PRO A 43 14.29 -8.29 -1.33
CA PRO A 43 13.84 -8.75 -2.65
C PRO A 43 14.78 -8.28 -3.78
N ARG A 44 14.89 -9.06 -4.86
CA ARG A 44 15.72 -8.74 -6.02
C ARG A 44 14.91 -8.02 -7.11
N GLY A 45 15.51 -6.99 -7.71
CA GLY A 45 14.92 -6.22 -8.81
C GLY A 45 13.89 -5.20 -8.35
N ASP A 46 13.76 -4.11 -9.11
CA ASP A 46 12.98 -2.95 -8.70
C ASP A 46 11.48 -3.24 -8.58
N HIS A 47 10.92 -4.06 -9.47
CA HIS A 47 9.54 -4.53 -9.38
C HIS A 47 9.26 -5.24 -8.04
N SER A 48 10.11 -6.19 -7.64
CA SER A 48 9.93 -6.92 -6.38
C SER A 48 10.07 -6.02 -5.15
N ARG A 49 10.98 -5.03 -5.22
CA ARG A 49 11.20 -4.06 -4.15
C ARG A 49 10.00 -3.11 -4.01
N LEU A 50 9.48 -2.61 -5.13
CA LEU A 50 8.30 -1.76 -5.18
C LEU A 50 7.05 -2.52 -4.70
N GLY A 51 6.82 -3.73 -5.19
CA GLY A 51 5.72 -4.59 -4.74
C GLY A 51 5.78 -4.91 -3.24
N PHE A 52 6.97 -5.18 -2.71
CA PHE A 52 7.15 -5.40 -1.27
C PHE A 52 6.87 -4.12 -0.46
N ALA A 53 7.36 -2.96 -0.91
CA ALA A 53 7.07 -1.67 -0.27
C ALA A 53 5.56 -1.36 -0.28
N LEU A 54 4.89 -1.58 -1.41
CA LEU A 54 3.45 -1.40 -1.55
C LEU A 54 2.68 -2.27 -0.55
N GLN A 55 2.97 -3.57 -0.49
CA GLN A 55 2.28 -4.48 0.42
C GLN A 55 2.50 -4.10 1.90
N MET A 56 3.71 -3.69 2.26
CA MET A 56 4.05 -3.27 3.62
C MET A 56 3.33 -1.98 4.01
N CYS A 57 3.30 -0.97 3.13
CA CYS A 57 2.58 0.28 3.38
C CYS A 57 1.06 0.08 3.36
N THR A 58 0.53 -0.78 2.50
CA THR A 58 -0.89 -1.17 2.49
C THR A 58 -1.28 -1.82 3.81
N LEU A 59 -0.45 -2.71 4.36
CA LEU A 59 -0.68 -3.28 5.68
C LEU A 59 -0.71 -2.21 6.78
N ARG A 60 0.15 -1.19 6.69
CA ARG A 60 0.23 -0.08 7.65
C ARG A 60 -0.97 0.87 7.54
N TYR A 61 -1.46 1.12 6.33
CA TYR A 61 -2.56 2.05 6.06
C TYR A 61 -3.93 1.42 6.31
N ILE A 62 -4.16 0.21 5.78
CA ILE A 62 -5.46 -0.49 5.81
C ILE A 62 -5.57 -1.48 6.97
N GLY A 63 -4.43 -1.97 7.49
CA GLY A 63 -4.40 -3.00 8.53
C GLY A 63 -4.44 -4.44 8.01
N ARG A 64 -4.44 -4.64 6.69
CA ARG A 64 -4.43 -5.97 6.05
C ARG A 64 -3.86 -5.92 4.63
N PHE A 65 -3.47 -7.07 4.11
CA PHE A 65 -3.22 -7.22 2.68
C PHE A 65 -4.54 -7.24 1.91
N LEU A 66 -4.50 -6.76 0.67
CA LEU A 66 -5.60 -6.87 -0.28
C LEU A 66 -5.67 -8.33 -0.75
N PRO A 67 -6.78 -9.03 -0.47
CA PRO A 67 -6.87 -10.47 -0.72
C PRO A 67 -7.09 -10.82 -2.19
N ASP A 68 -7.83 -9.99 -2.91
CA ASP A 68 -8.29 -10.27 -4.27
C ASP A 68 -7.28 -9.78 -5.31
N ASP A 69 -6.87 -8.52 -5.20
CA ASP A 69 -5.85 -7.91 -6.04
C ASP A 69 -4.85 -7.11 -5.19
N PRO A 70 -3.60 -7.58 -5.03
CA PRO A 70 -2.54 -6.86 -4.32
C PRO A 70 -2.15 -5.51 -4.95
N LEU A 71 -2.56 -5.27 -6.20
CA LEU A 71 -2.29 -4.04 -6.95
C LEU A 71 -3.50 -3.09 -6.99
N ASP A 72 -4.61 -3.40 -6.30
CA ASP A 72 -5.75 -2.49 -6.10
C ASP A 72 -5.40 -1.38 -5.09
N VAL A 73 -4.38 -0.61 -5.45
CA VAL A 73 -3.77 0.47 -4.67
C VAL A 73 -3.82 1.74 -5.52
N PRO A 74 -4.19 2.90 -4.95
CA PRO A 74 -4.17 4.18 -5.66
C PRO A 74 -2.81 4.47 -6.28
N TRP A 75 -2.81 4.88 -7.56
CA TRP A 75 -1.58 5.09 -8.32
C TRP A 75 -0.64 6.13 -7.69
N VAL A 76 -1.20 7.13 -6.99
CA VAL A 76 -0.42 8.12 -6.24
C VAL A 76 0.52 7.47 -5.20
N VAL A 77 0.11 6.36 -4.59
CA VAL A 77 0.96 5.61 -3.65
C VAL A 77 2.11 4.92 -4.39
N VAL A 78 1.83 4.34 -5.56
CA VAL A 78 2.84 3.69 -6.40
C VAL A 78 3.90 4.70 -6.83
N GLU A 79 3.50 5.86 -7.34
CA GLU A 79 4.43 6.93 -7.73
C GLU A 79 5.24 7.46 -6.55
N HIS A 80 4.59 7.64 -5.40
CA HIS A 80 5.24 8.12 -4.20
C HIS A 80 6.33 7.16 -3.70
N LEU A 81 6.06 5.86 -3.69
CA LEU A 81 7.02 4.83 -3.30
C LEU A 81 8.12 4.63 -4.33
N ALA A 82 7.78 4.60 -5.63
CA ALA A 82 8.77 4.50 -6.70
C ALA A 82 9.78 5.65 -6.64
N THR A 83 9.30 6.88 -6.41
CA THR A 83 10.15 8.06 -6.21
C THR A 83 11.10 7.89 -5.02
N GLN A 84 10.61 7.44 -3.87
CA GLN A 84 11.44 7.23 -2.67
C GLN A 84 12.48 6.10 -2.83
N LEU A 85 12.19 5.12 -3.68
CA LEU A 85 13.08 4.00 -3.99
C LEU A 85 14.04 4.29 -5.15
N GLY A 86 13.86 5.40 -5.86
CA GLY A 86 14.65 5.77 -7.03
C GLY A 86 14.38 4.87 -8.25
N ILE A 87 13.15 4.40 -8.41
CA ILE A 87 12.73 3.50 -9.50
C ILE A 87 12.08 4.35 -10.59
N GLU A 88 12.68 4.35 -11.78
CA GLU A 88 12.23 5.19 -12.91
C GLU A 88 10.98 4.64 -13.62
N ASP A 89 10.89 3.31 -13.75
CA ASP A 89 9.73 2.65 -14.36
C ASP A 89 8.93 1.88 -13.29
N SER A 90 7.83 2.48 -12.85
CA SER A 90 6.89 1.88 -11.90
C SER A 90 5.77 1.06 -12.58
N ARG A 91 5.77 0.97 -13.92
CA ARG A 91 4.74 0.25 -14.70
C ARG A 91 5.21 -1.13 -15.18
N ALA A 92 6.49 -1.43 -15.05
CA ALA A 92 7.12 -2.69 -15.49
C ALA A 92 6.83 -3.86 -14.56
#